data_AF-A0A839JFY5-F1
#
_entry.id   AF-A0A839JFY5-F1
#
_cell.length_a   1.000
_cell.length_b   1.000
_cell.length_c   1.000
_cell.angle_alpha   90.00
_cell.angle_beta   90.00
_cell.angle_gamma   90.00
#
_symmetry.space_group_name_H-M   'P 1'
#
loop_
_entity.id
_entity.type
_entity.pdbx_description
1 polymer ?
#
loop_
_entity_poly.entity_id
_entity_poly.type
_entity_poly.pdbx_seq_one_letter_code
_entity_poly.pdbx_strand_id
1 'polypeptide(L)'
;MNPRTPWRREELALLESWSGTDAELAQQLGRSAQAIRNQRWRRTNPDALVKQRAHAQGRGARLAYIRGRIQREQLNAYARARTAAARAAATNSGPYGPEEDAVVLRVDLSIGTVATKLGRTPDSVRKRRRLLLGRLDPIGERT
;
A
#
# COMPACT_ATOMS: atom_id res chain seq x y z
N MET A 1 19.45 -22.03 -19.96
CA MET A 1 20.55 -21.16 -19.47
C MET A 1 20.10 -19.70 -19.56
N ASN A 2 20.21 -18.90 -18.50
CA ASN A 2 19.55 -17.59 -18.42
C ASN A 2 20.41 -16.47 -19.03
N PRO A 3 20.04 -15.88 -20.18
CA PRO A 3 20.83 -14.83 -20.85
C PRO A 3 20.82 -13.49 -20.11
N ARG A 4 20.16 -13.40 -18.94
CA ARG A 4 19.97 -12.16 -18.18
C ARG A 4 20.88 -12.02 -16.96
N THR A 5 21.79 -12.95 -16.71
CA THR A 5 22.70 -12.85 -15.56
C THR A 5 23.62 -11.63 -15.73
N PRO A 6 23.62 -10.65 -14.79
CA PRO A 6 24.50 -9.49 -14.87
C PRO A 6 25.97 -9.93 -14.84
N TRP A 7 26.83 -9.21 -15.57
CA TRP A 7 28.28 -9.44 -15.54
C TRP A 7 28.87 -8.88 -14.24
N ARG A 8 29.54 -9.73 -13.46
CA ARG A 8 30.25 -9.35 -12.25
C ARG A 8 31.57 -8.68 -12.59
N ARG A 9 32.13 -7.91 -11.64
CA ARG A 9 33.42 -7.24 -11.82
C ARG A 9 34.55 -8.23 -12.11
N GLU A 10 34.56 -9.37 -11.43
CA GLU A 10 35.52 -10.46 -11.62
C GLU A 10 35.44 -11.07 -13.01
N GLU A 11 34.22 -11.37 -13.49
CA GLU A 11 34.01 -11.90 -14.85
C GLU A 11 34.47 -10.90 -15.92
N LEU A 12 34.28 -9.59 -15.69
CA LEU A 12 34.73 -8.55 -16.60
C LEU A 12 36.26 -8.41 -16.62
N ALA A 13 36.91 -8.51 -15.45
CA ALA A 13 38.36 -8.48 -15.35
C ALA A 13 38.98 -9.69 -16.06
N LEU A 14 38.41 -10.88 -15.87
CA LEU A 14 38.87 -12.09 -16.56
C LEU A 14 38.71 -11.95 -18.08
N LEU A 15 37.58 -11.40 -18.54
CA LEU A 15 37.32 -11.20 -19.97
C LEU A 15 38.29 -10.22 -20.65
N GLU A 16 38.88 -9.30 -19.86
CA GLU A 16 39.89 -8.32 -20.27
C GLU A 16 41.31 -8.89 -20.26
N SER A 17 41.66 -9.73 -19.28
CA SER A 17 42.98 -10.36 -19.19
C SER A 17 43.12 -11.66 -19.99
N TRP A 18 42.03 -12.21 -20.53
CA TRP A 18 42.02 -13.52 -21.19
C TRP A 18 42.60 -13.50 -22.60
N SER A 19 43.65 -14.31 -22.82
CA SER A 19 44.34 -14.49 -24.10
C SER A 19 43.93 -15.76 -24.86
N GLY A 20 43.17 -16.67 -24.26
CA GLY A 20 42.67 -17.89 -24.90
C GLY A 20 41.43 -17.67 -25.78
N THR A 21 40.81 -18.76 -26.23
CA THR A 21 39.62 -18.69 -27.09
C THR A 21 38.36 -18.31 -26.31
N ASP A 22 37.36 -17.73 -27.01
CA ASP A 22 36.06 -17.42 -26.41
C ASP A 22 35.30 -18.68 -25.94
N ALA A 23 35.61 -19.85 -26.52
CA ALA A 23 34.99 -21.12 -26.15
C ALA A 23 35.52 -21.65 -24.80
N GLU A 24 36.82 -21.52 -24.56
CA GLU A 24 37.44 -21.88 -23.28
C GLU A 24 36.98 -20.93 -22.17
N LEU A 25 36.97 -19.62 -22.45
CA LEU A 25 36.48 -18.63 -21.49
C LEU A 25 34.99 -18.83 -21.18
N ALA A 26 34.20 -19.24 -22.17
CA ALA A 26 32.79 -19.57 -22.00
C ALA A 26 32.59 -20.76 -21.06
N GLN A 27 33.38 -21.84 -21.21
CA GLN A 27 33.37 -22.96 -20.28
C GLN A 27 33.77 -22.52 -18.88
N GLN A 28 34.85 -21.75 -18.74
CA GLN A 28 35.37 -21.32 -17.45
C GLN A 28 34.42 -20.40 -16.69
N LEU A 29 33.72 -19.50 -17.38
CA LEU A 29 32.74 -18.59 -16.78
C LEU A 29 31.33 -19.21 -16.66
N GLY A 30 31.13 -20.42 -17.19
CA GLY A 30 29.79 -21.01 -17.28
C GLY A 30 28.82 -20.10 -18.05
N ARG A 31 29.27 -19.48 -19.14
CA ARG A 31 28.48 -18.63 -20.05
C ARG A 31 28.58 -19.15 -21.48
N SER A 32 27.77 -18.62 -22.40
CA SER A 32 27.89 -18.99 -23.82
C SER A 32 28.97 -18.17 -24.53
N ALA A 33 29.65 -18.77 -25.52
CA ALA A 33 30.61 -18.06 -26.36
C ALA A 33 30.00 -16.83 -27.06
N GLN A 34 28.70 -16.88 -27.38
CA GLN A 34 27.97 -15.72 -27.91
C GLN A 34 27.84 -14.58 -26.89
N ALA A 35 27.63 -14.90 -25.60
CA ALA A 35 27.57 -13.88 -24.56
C ALA A 35 28.92 -13.19 -24.39
N ILE A 36 30.02 -13.93 -24.48
CA ILE A 36 31.39 -13.39 -24.45
C ILE A 36 31.65 -12.47 -25.62
N ARG A 37 31.38 -12.92 -26.85
CA ARG A 37 31.51 -12.10 -28.07
C ARG A 37 30.70 -10.81 -27.99
N ASN A 38 29.44 -10.91 -27.56
CA ASN A 38 28.57 -9.75 -27.39
C ASN A 38 29.12 -8.79 -26.32
N GLN A 39 29.71 -9.31 -25.24
CA GLN A 39 30.28 -8.49 -24.18
C GLN A 39 31.58 -7.79 -24.63
N ARG A 40 32.44 -8.48 -25.38
CA ARG A 40 33.64 -7.90 -26.00
C ARG A 40 33.26 -6.79 -26.98
N TRP A 41 32.33 -7.08 -27.90
CA TRP A 41 31.83 -6.09 -28.86
C TRP A 41 31.21 -4.86 -28.19
N ARG A 42 30.44 -5.05 -27.11
CA ARG A 42 29.85 -3.93 -26.35
C ARG A 42 30.90 -3.02 -25.72
N ARG A 43 32.07 -3.56 -25.35
CA ARG A 43 33.14 -2.78 -24.73
C ARG A 43 34.02 -2.07 -25.76
N THR A 44 34.19 -2.66 -26.94
CA THR A 44 34.96 -2.04 -28.04
C THR A 44 34.13 -1.06 -28.86
N ASN A 45 32.79 -1.12 -28.79
CA ASN A 45 31.89 -0.20 -29.48
C ASN A 45 31.41 0.94 -28.55
N PRO A 46 31.85 2.20 -28.75
CA PRO A 46 31.47 3.34 -27.92
C PRO A 46 29.96 3.61 -27.91
N ASP A 47 29.30 3.47 -29.06
CA ASP A 47 27.85 3.70 -29.19
C ASP A 47 27.03 2.68 -28.42
N ALA A 48 27.51 1.43 -28.36
CA ALA A 48 26.88 0.39 -27.57
C ALA A 48 26.93 0.69 -26.06
N LEU A 49 28.06 1.24 -25.58
CA LEU A 49 28.21 1.70 -24.19
C LEU A 49 27.31 2.89 -23.87
N VAL A 50 27.24 3.87 -24.78
CA VAL A 50 26.38 5.05 -24.62
C VAL A 50 24.91 4.63 -24.51
N LYS A 51 24.44 3.77 -25.41
CA LYS A 51 23.05 3.24 -25.38
C LYS A 51 22.77 2.43 -24.12
N GLN A 52 23.72 1.62 -23.65
CA GLN A 52 23.58 0.85 -22.42
C GLN A 52 23.45 1.76 -21.18
N ARG A 53 24.29 2.79 -21.09
CA ARG A 53 24.23 3.78 -20.00
C ARG A 53 22.91 4.56 -20.02
N ALA A 54 22.48 5.03 -21.19
CA ALA A 54 21.21 5.73 -21.35
C ALA A 54 20.01 4.85 -20.93
N HIS A 55 20.00 3.58 -21.31
CA HIS A 55 18.97 2.62 -20.89
C HIS A 55 19.00 2.38 -19.37
N ALA A 56 20.18 2.27 -18.76
CA ALA A 56 20.30 2.07 -17.30
C ALA A 56 19.81 3.30 -16.52
N GLN A 57 20.18 4.50 -16.97
CA GLN A 57 19.73 5.78 -16.40
C GLN A 57 18.21 5.94 -16.52
N GLY A 58 17.64 5.71 -17.70
CA GLY A 58 16.19 5.78 -17.92
C GLY A 58 15.41 4.76 -17.08
N ARG A 59 15.95 3.55 -16.91
CA ARG A 59 15.36 2.53 -16.02
C ARG A 59 15.40 2.95 -14.55
N GLY A 60 16.52 3.53 -14.09
CA GLY A 60 16.67 4.05 -12.73
C GLY A 60 15.67 5.17 -12.43
N ALA A 61 15.56 6.15 -13.34
CA ALA A 61 14.62 7.26 -13.21
C ALA A 61 13.15 6.78 -13.17
N ARG A 62 12.78 5.83 -14.03
CA ARG A 62 11.43 5.23 -14.04
C ARG A 62 11.11 4.50 -12.74
N LEU A 63 12.06 3.73 -12.19
CA LEU A 63 11.88 3.04 -10.91
C LEU A 63 11.77 4.01 -9.74
N ALA A 64 12.56 5.09 -9.73
CA ALA A 64 12.45 6.15 -8.73
C ALA A 64 11.09 6.85 -8.79
N TYR A 65 10.58 7.15 -9.99
CA TYR A 65 9.23 7.70 -10.18
C TYR A 65 8.14 6.77 -9.65
N ILE A 66 8.17 5.48 -10.00
CA ILE A 66 7.18 4.49 -9.53
C ILE A 66 7.23 4.38 -8.01
N ARG A 67 8.43 4.27 -7.43
CA ARG A 67 8.63 4.21 -5.97
C ARG A 67 8.07 5.46 -5.28
N GLY A 68 8.35 6.65 -5.81
CA GLY A 68 7.83 7.92 -5.29
C GLY A 68 6.30 8.00 -5.36
N ARG A 69 5.69 7.50 -6.44
CA ARG A 69 4.23 7.43 -6.57
C ARG A 69 3.63 6.50 -5.51
N ILE A 70 4.19 5.30 -5.33
CA ILE A 70 3.72 4.33 -4.32
C ILE A 70 3.83 4.92 -2.91
N GLN A 71 4.97 5.54 -2.57
CA GLN A 71 5.17 6.18 -1.27
C GLN A 71 4.13 7.27 -1.00
N ARG A 72 3.86 8.12 -2.00
CA ARG A 72 2.87 9.19 -1.89
C ARG A 72 1.45 8.66 -1.72
N GLU A 73 1.08 7.60 -2.43
CA GLU A 73 -0.23 6.97 -2.28
C GLU A 73 -0.40 6.39 -0.87
N GLN A 74 0.63 5.75 -0.31
CA GLN A 74 0.61 5.26 1.07
C GLN A 74 0.43 6.39 2.09
N LEU A 75 1.17 7.50 1.93
CA LEU A 75 1.02 8.68 2.79
C LEU A 75 -0.40 9.28 2.69
N ASN A 76 -0.93 9.38 1.48
CA ASN A 76 -2.29 9.88 1.25
C ASN A 76 -3.35 8.94 1.83
N ALA A 77 -3.16 7.62 1.71
CA ALA A 77 -4.05 6.62 2.29
C ALA A 77 -4.04 6.71 3.83
N TYR A 78 -2.86 6.87 4.43
CA TYR A 78 -2.72 7.11 5.86
C TYR A 78 -3.44 8.40 6.30
N ALA A 79 -3.25 9.51 5.58
CA ALA A 79 -3.93 10.76 5.87
C ALA A 79 -5.47 10.62 5.76
N ARG A 80 -5.96 9.91 4.74
CA ARG A 80 -7.38 9.56 4.57
C ARG A 80 -7.89 8.71 5.73
N ALA A 81 -7.16 7.67 6.12
CA ALA A 81 -7.52 6.79 7.23
C ALA A 81 -7.58 7.55 8.56
N ARG A 82 -6.58 8.41 8.84
CA ARG A 82 -6.58 9.28 10.02
C ARG A 82 -7.78 10.23 10.03
N THR A 83 -8.08 10.84 8.89
CA THR A 83 -9.24 11.75 8.77
C THR A 83 -10.55 10.99 8.94
N ALA A 84 -10.67 9.79 8.37
CA ALA A 84 -11.84 8.94 8.52
C ALA A 84 -12.03 8.47 9.96
N ALA A 85 -10.95 8.07 10.65
CA ALA A 85 -10.99 7.71 12.06
C ALA A 85 -11.39 8.89 12.94
N ALA A 86 -10.87 10.10 12.68
CA ALA A 86 -11.28 11.31 13.38
C ALA A 86 -12.77 11.64 13.14
N ARG A 87 -13.27 11.47 11.91
CA ARG A 87 -14.70 11.61 11.62
C ARG A 87 -15.54 10.54 12.30
N ALA A 88 -15.11 9.28 12.30
CA ALA A 88 -15.81 8.19 12.96
C ALA A 88 -15.88 8.40 14.49
N ALA A 89 -14.79 8.86 15.09
CA ALA A 89 -14.75 9.26 16.50
C ALA A 89 -15.68 10.46 16.77
N ALA A 90 -15.69 11.46 15.89
CA ALA A 90 -16.59 12.61 16.00
C ALA A 90 -18.07 12.25 15.82
N THR A 91 -18.39 11.25 15.00
CA THR A 91 -19.77 10.82 14.80
C THR A 91 -20.25 9.84 15.87
N ASN A 92 -19.34 9.20 16.62
CA ASN A 92 -19.60 8.23 17.68
C ASN A 92 -20.92 7.47 17.45
N SER A 93 -21.05 6.86 16.27
CA SER A 93 -22.32 6.42 15.66
C SER A 93 -22.30 4.91 15.36
N GLY A 94 -21.58 4.13 16.16
CA GLY A 94 -21.74 2.68 16.18
C GLY A 94 -23.17 2.27 16.58
N PRO A 95 -23.57 1.02 16.34
CA PRO A 95 -24.87 0.51 16.81
C PRO A 95 -25.01 0.71 18.33
N TYR A 96 -26.24 0.92 18.79
CA TYR A 96 -26.52 0.96 20.23
C TYR A 96 -26.46 -0.46 20.79
N GLY A 97 -25.69 -0.63 21.87
CA GLY A 97 -25.69 -1.85 22.67
C GLY A 97 -26.89 -1.92 23.63
N PRO A 98 -27.22 -3.10 24.19
CA PRO A 98 -28.32 -3.26 25.14
C PRO A 98 -28.14 -2.41 26.41
N GLU A 99 -26.90 -2.22 26.87
CA GLU A 99 -26.58 -1.34 28.01
C GLU A 99 -26.82 0.14 27.68
N GLU A 100 -26.43 0.58 26.47
CA GLU A 100 -26.70 1.94 26.01
C GLU A 100 -28.20 2.17 25.85
N ASP A 101 -28.96 1.18 25.36
CA ASP A 101 -30.42 1.24 25.23
C ASP A 101 -31.11 1.42 26.59
N ALA A 102 -30.61 0.77 27.65
CA ALA A 102 -31.12 0.96 29.01
C ALA A 102 -30.96 2.41 29.48
N VAL A 103 -29.82 3.04 29.18
CA VAL A 103 -29.59 4.47 29.48
C VAL A 103 -30.45 5.37 28.58
N VAL A 104 -30.63 5.00 27.31
CA VAL A 104 -31.54 5.71 26.38
C VAL A 104 -32.98 5.65 26.87
N LEU A 105 -33.44 4.57 27.50
CA LEU A 105 -34.80 4.43 28.03
C LEU A 105 -35.07 5.20 29.33
N ARG A 106 -34.05 5.77 29.97
CA ARG A 106 -34.19 6.64 31.16
C ARG A 106 -34.95 7.91 30.82
N VAL A 107 -36.28 7.88 30.96
CA VAL A 107 -37.19 9.02 30.70
C VAL A 107 -37.01 10.16 31.71
N ASP A 108 -36.48 9.86 32.89
CA ASP A 108 -36.10 10.81 33.91
C ASP A 108 -34.84 11.63 33.54
N LEU A 109 -34.05 11.16 32.57
CA LEU A 109 -32.89 11.88 32.06
C LEU A 109 -33.23 12.63 30.77
N SER A 110 -32.79 13.90 30.72
CA SER A 110 -32.85 14.69 29.50
C SER A 110 -32.01 14.04 28.39
N ILE A 111 -32.43 14.23 27.14
CA ILE A 111 -31.70 13.72 25.97
C ILE A 111 -30.26 14.24 25.94
N GLY A 112 -30.04 15.49 26.37
CA GLY A 112 -28.70 16.08 26.47
C GLY A 112 -27.83 15.39 27.50
N THR A 113 -28.38 15.07 28.68
CA THR A 113 -27.66 14.35 29.74
C THR A 113 -27.28 12.94 29.31
N VAL A 114 -28.19 12.23 28.61
CA VAL A 114 -27.92 10.90 28.06
C VAL A 114 -26.87 10.96 26.95
N ALA A 115 -26.94 11.95 26.06
CA ALA A 115 -25.97 12.16 25.00
C ALA A 115 -24.55 12.36 25.57
N THR A 116 -24.39 13.22 26.59
CA THR A 116 -23.10 13.41 27.27
C THR A 116 -22.60 12.13 27.95
N LYS A 117 -23.49 11.40 28.65
CA LYS A 117 -23.13 10.14 29.33
C LYS A 117 -22.65 9.05 28.36
N LEU A 118 -23.27 8.96 27.18
CA LEU A 118 -22.94 7.94 26.18
C LEU A 118 -21.89 8.42 25.17
N GLY A 119 -21.44 9.67 25.24
CA GLY A 119 -20.59 10.29 24.23
C GLY A 119 -21.23 10.33 22.83
N ARG A 120 -22.57 10.33 22.75
CA ARG A 120 -23.35 10.30 21.50
C ARG A 120 -23.90 11.69 21.18
N THR A 121 -24.41 11.88 19.98
CA THR A 121 -25.12 13.13 19.62
C THR A 121 -26.57 13.12 20.15
N PRO A 122 -27.12 14.26 20.60
CA PRO A 122 -28.52 14.35 21.06
C PRO A 122 -29.55 13.85 20.03
N ASP A 123 -29.31 14.10 18.75
CA ASP A 123 -30.18 13.64 17.66
C ASP A 123 -30.18 12.11 17.51
N SER A 124 -29.03 11.46 17.70
CA SER A 124 -28.92 10.00 17.70
C SER A 124 -29.72 9.39 18.86
N VAL A 125 -29.58 9.95 20.05
CA VAL A 125 -30.31 9.51 21.26
C VAL A 125 -31.81 9.70 21.08
N ARG A 126 -32.26 10.84 20.54
CA ARG A 126 -33.69 11.11 20.27
C ARG A 126 -34.30 10.08 19.32
N LYS A 127 -33.60 9.77 18.21
CA LYS A 127 -34.05 8.76 17.24
C LYS A 127 -34.12 7.37 17.87
N ARG A 128 -33.11 6.99 18.64
CA ARG A 128 -33.07 5.68 19.31
C ARG A 128 -34.17 5.54 20.37
N ARG A 129 -34.38 6.56 21.20
CA ARG A 129 -35.43 6.58 22.23
C ARG A 129 -36.82 6.39 21.61
N ARG A 130 -37.10 7.07 20.50
CA ARG A 130 -38.35 6.89 19.76
C ARG A 130 -38.55 5.46 19.27
N LEU A 131 -37.50 4.83 18.72
CA LEU A 131 -37.56 3.46 18.21
C LEU A 131 -37.78 2.44 19.32
N LEU A 132 -37.13 2.60 20.47
CA LEU A 132 -37.28 1.70 21.61
C LEU A 132 -38.66 1.83 22.25
N LEU A 133 -39.15 3.05 22.47
CA LEU A 133 -40.48 3.28 23.04
C LEU A 133 -41.59 2.81 22.09
N GLY A 134 -41.51 3.12 20.80
CA GLY A 134 -42.47 2.61 19.81
C GLY A 134 -42.42 1.09 19.58
N ARG A 135 -41.37 0.40 20.05
CA ARG A 135 -41.29 -1.07 20.08
C ARG A 135 -41.83 -1.65 21.39
N LEU A 136 -41.79 -0.86 22.46
CA LEU A 136 -42.31 -1.21 23.79
C LEU A 136 -43.79 -0.87 23.96
N ASP A 137 -44.37 -0.08 23.05
CA ASP A 137 -45.82 0.04 22.89
C ASP A 137 -46.31 -1.20 22.11
N PRO A 138 -46.78 -2.28 22.75
CA PRO A 138 -47.56 -3.27 22.03
C PRO A 138 -48.77 -2.53 21.47
N ILE A 139 -49.15 -2.87 20.23
CA ILE A 139 -50.39 -2.46 19.60
C ILE A 139 -51.49 -2.53 20.65
N GLY A 140 -51.95 -1.37 21.11
CA GLY A 140 -53.00 -1.29 22.11
C GLY A 140 -54.20 -2.07 21.59
N GLU A 141 -54.66 -3.01 22.39
CA GLU A 141 -56.01 -3.53 22.37
C GLU A 141 -56.96 -2.34 22.21
N ARG A 142 -57.47 -2.15 20.99
CA ARG A 142 -58.64 -1.32 20.74
C ARG A 142 -59.86 -2.18 21.04
N THR A 143 -60.33 -2.11 22.28
CA THR A 143 -61.76 -2.32 22.59
C THR A 143 -62.58 -1.17 22.04
#